data_AF-A0AAI9I142-F1
#
_entry.id   AF-A0AAI9I142-F1
#
_cell.length_a   1.000
_cell.length_b   1.000
_cell.length_c   1.000
_cell.angle_alpha   90.00
_cell.angle_beta   90.00
_cell.angle_gamma   90.00
#
_symmetry.space_group_name_H-M   'P 1'
#
loop_
_entity.id
_entity.type
_entity.pdbx_description
1 polymer ?
#
loop_
_entity_poly.entity_id
_entity_poly.type
_entity_poly.pdbx_seq_one_letter_code
_entity_poly.pdbx_strand_id
1 'polypeptide(L)'
;MNRLKVLFLSLALLSPIAFGATEINYTKSLYLKFAGTVNVVMNDGVSADYVKAISQKADEKGAEYFVITSIESEGSGNDVSVTASLYKK
;
A
#
# COMPACT_ATOMS: atom_id res chain seq x y z
N MET A 1 15.52 -42.70 39.64
CA MET A 1 14.51 -41.64 39.41
C MET A 1 15.16 -40.52 38.61
N ASN A 2 15.09 -40.56 37.28
CA ASN A 2 15.66 -39.52 36.42
C ASN A 2 14.51 -38.64 35.92
N ARG A 3 14.44 -37.40 36.42
CA ARG A 3 13.38 -36.46 36.03
C ARG A 3 13.85 -35.69 34.79
N LEU A 4 13.21 -35.99 33.66
CA LEU A 4 13.45 -35.32 32.39
C LEU A 4 13.00 -33.86 32.50
N LYS A 5 13.93 -32.91 32.34
CA LYS A 5 13.62 -31.48 32.27
C LYS A 5 13.26 -31.14 30.82
N VAL A 6 11.99 -30.87 30.56
CA VAL A 6 11.53 -30.41 29.25
C VAL A 6 11.84 -28.92 29.15
N LEU A 7 12.72 -28.56 28.22
CA LEU A 7 13.06 -27.18 27.89
C LEU A 7 11.98 -26.65 26.93
N PHE A 8 11.19 -25.66 27.35
CA PHE A 8 10.25 -24.97 26.47
C PHE A 8 11.04 -24.02 25.55
N LEU A 9 11.19 -24.41 24.28
CA LEU A 9 11.76 -23.55 23.26
C LEU A 9 10.67 -22.55 22.82
N SER A 10 10.81 -21.28 23.23
CA SER A 10 9.90 -20.21 22.82
C SER A 10 9.96 -20.01 21.31
N LEU A 11 8.84 -20.25 20.63
CA LEU A 11 8.70 -20.04 19.19
C LEU A 11 8.83 -18.55 18.89
N ALA A 12 9.88 -18.14 18.18
CA ALA A 12 10.09 -16.76 17.78
C ALA A 12 8.94 -16.28 16.88
N LEU A 13 8.36 -15.13 17.23
CA LEU A 13 7.34 -14.45 16.43
C LEU A 13 7.93 -14.14 15.04
N LEU A 14 7.44 -14.82 13.99
CA LEU A 14 7.66 -14.33 12.63
C LEU A 14 6.85 -13.04 12.50
N SER A 15 7.52 -11.90 12.58
CA SER A 15 6.95 -10.62 12.16
C SER A 15 6.57 -10.75 10.67
N PRO A 16 5.30 -10.57 10.28
CA PRO A 16 4.98 -10.51 8.86
C PRO A 16 5.74 -9.33 8.27
N ILE A 17 6.50 -9.60 7.21
CA ILE A 17 7.06 -8.54 6.38
C ILE A 17 5.85 -7.85 5.75
N ALA A 18 5.46 -6.69 6.29
CA ALA A 18 4.35 -5.92 5.76
C ALA A 18 4.80 -5.27 4.46
N PHE A 19 4.47 -5.89 3.33
CA PHE A 19 4.52 -5.22 2.04
C PHE A 19 3.32 -4.27 1.97
N GLY A 20 3.54 -3.01 1.61
CA GLY A 20 2.47 -2.03 1.45
C GLY A 20 1.48 -2.43 0.34
N ALA A 21 0.42 -1.65 0.17
CA ALA A 21 -0.60 -1.91 -0.85
C ALA A 21 0.05 -2.07 -2.24
N THR A 22 -0.47 -2.99 -3.04
CA THR A 22 0.11 -3.35 -4.34
C THR A 22 -0.63 -2.67 -5.49
N GLU A 23 0.10 -2.06 -6.42
CA GLU A 23 -0.50 -1.55 -7.66
C GLU A 23 -0.99 -2.71 -8.54
N ILE A 24 -2.22 -2.60 -9.03
CA ILE A 24 -2.81 -3.55 -9.98
C ILE A 24 -3.39 -2.82 -11.19
N ASN A 25 -3.69 -3.57 -12.25
CA ASN A 25 -4.44 -3.01 -13.37
C ASN A 25 -5.94 -3.01 -13.11
N TYR A 26 -6.67 -2.24 -13.92
CA TYR A 26 -8.13 -2.16 -13.86
C TYR A 26 -8.82 -3.53 -14.00
N THR A 27 -8.33 -4.42 -14.87
CA THR A 27 -8.97 -5.73 -15.07
C THR A 27 -8.96 -6.58 -13.80
N LYS A 28 -7.89 -6.57 -13.01
CA LYS A 28 -7.84 -7.27 -11.71
C LYS A 28 -8.77 -6.63 -10.68
N SER A 29 -8.94 -5.31 -10.74
CA SER A 29 -9.77 -4.61 -9.75
C SER A 29 -11.26 -4.93 -9.87
N LEU A 30 -11.72 -5.39 -11.05
CA LEU A 30 -13.09 -5.87 -11.26
C LEU A 30 -13.46 -7.08 -10.39
N TYR A 31 -12.47 -7.82 -9.90
CA TYR A 31 -12.66 -8.99 -9.04
C TYR A 31 -12.44 -8.70 -7.55
N LEU A 32 -12.25 -7.43 -7.18
CA LEU A 32 -11.93 -7.01 -5.82
C LEU A 32 -13.00 -6.09 -5.26
N LYS A 33 -13.07 -6.01 -3.93
CA LYS A 33 -14.00 -5.12 -3.25
C LYS A 33 -13.45 -3.69 -3.25
N PHE A 34 -14.20 -2.76 -3.83
CA PHE A 34 -13.88 -1.34 -3.75
C PHE A 34 -13.89 -0.86 -2.29
N ALA A 35 -12.84 -0.12 -1.92
CA ALA A 35 -12.60 0.35 -0.55
C ALA A 35 -12.51 1.87 -0.42
N GLY A 36 -12.63 2.61 -1.54
CA GLY A 36 -12.60 4.07 -1.56
C GLY A 36 -11.55 4.62 -2.52
N THR A 37 -11.22 5.89 -2.37
CA THR A 37 -10.20 6.58 -3.16
C THR A 37 -9.20 7.32 -2.28
N VAL A 38 -8.05 7.63 -2.87
CA VAL A 38 -7.04 8.53 -2.31
C VAL A 38 -6.62 9.53 -3.36
N ASN A 39 -6.25 10.72 -2.90
CA ASN A 39 -5.56 11.72 -3.70
C ASN A 39 -4.31 12.15 -2.92
N VAL A 40 -3.19 12.25 -3.62
CA VAL A 40 -1.90 12.71 -3.09
C VAL A 40 -1.40 13.82 -4.01
N VAL A 41 -1.07 14.97 -3.44
CA VAL A 41 -0.42 16.07 -4.16
C VAL A 41 1.06 16.09 -3.75
N MET A 42 1.95 16.13 -4.74
CA MET A 42 3.39 16.06 -4.56
C MET A 42 4.13 16.94 -5.58
N ASN A 43 5.30 17.45 -5.20
CA ASN A 43 6.10 18.27 -6.10
C ASN A 43 6.96 17.38 -7.04
N ASP A 44 6.70 17.45 -8.34
CA ASP A 44 7.36 16.74 -9.45
C ASP A 44 8.86 17.09 -9.60
N GLY A 45 9.28 18.25 -9.09
CA GLY A 45 10.68 18.66 -9.07
C GLY A 45 11.59 17.81 -8.18
N VAL A 46 11.02 16.91 -7.37
CA VAL A 46 11.72 16.07 -6.38
C VAL A 46 11.49 14.59 -6.69
N SER A 47 11.93 14.11 -7.86
CA SER A 47 12.03 12.68 -8.25
C SER A 47 10.95 11.80 -7.59
N ALA A 48 9.69 12.14 -7.86
CA ALA A 48 8.62 11.84 -6.95
C ALA A 48 8.01 10.48 -7.33
N ASP A 49 8.34 9.41 -6.58
CA ASP A 49 7.76 8.08 -6.79
C ASP A 49 6.31 8.07 -6.26
N TYR A 50 5.38 8.47 -7.13
CA TYR A 50 3.96 8.53 -6.81
C TYR A 50 3.37 7.15 -6.50
N VAL A 51 3.91 6.08 -7.10
CA VAL A 51 3.46 4.70 -6.83
C VAL A 51 3.73 4.37 -5.36
N LYS A 52 4.92 4.69 -4.85
CA LYS A 52 5.27 4.51 -3.44
C LYS A 52 4.39 5.37 -2.52
N ALA A 53 4.15 6.63 -2.88
CA ALA A 53 3.31 7.52 -2.07
C ALA A 53 1.85 7.02 -1.97
N ILE A 54 1.28 6.58 -3.09
CA ILE A 54 -0.05 5.99 -3.14
C ILE A 54 -0.07 4.65 -2.40
N SER A 55 0.94 3.79 -2.57
CA SER A 55 1.06 2.51 -1.87
C SER A 55 1.03 2.69 -0.34
N GLN A 56 1.82 3.64 0.18
CA GLN A 56 1.80 3.98 1.60
C GLN A 56 0.42 4.49 2.02
N LYS A 57 -0.19 5.39 1.24
CA LYS A 57 -1.48 5.98 1.61
C LYS A 57 -2.64 4.97 1.57
N ALA A 58 -2.57 4.03 0.64
CA ALA A 58 -3.49 2.91 0.52
C ALA A 58 -3.35 1.95 1.71
N ASP A 59 -2.12 1.65 2.12
CA ASP A 59 -1.83 0.82 3.30
C ASP A 59 -2.31 1.47 4.60
N GLU A 60 -2.08 2.77 4.78
CA GLU A 60 -2.62 3.56 5.91
C GLU A 60 -4.16 3.50 6.00
N LYS A 61 -4.83 3.32 4.85
CA LYS A 61 -6.30 3.15 4.76
C LYS A 61 -6.73 1.68 4.82
N GLY A 62 -5.80 0.76 5.02
CA GLY A 62 -6.01 -0.68 5.10
C GLY A 62 -6.48 -1.31 3.80
N ALA A 63 -6.11 -0.73 2.65
CA ALA A 63 -6.31 -1.32 1.34
C ALA A 63 -5.13 -2.24 0.99
N GLU A 64 -5.42 -3.36 0.34
CA GLU A 64 -4.39 -4.31 -0.10
C GLU A 64 -3.91 -3.99 -1.51
N TYR A 65 -4.76 -3.35 -2.31
CA TYR A 65 -4.50 -3.04 -3.71
C TYR A 65 -4.95 -1.64 -4.07
N PHE A 66 -4.33 -1.07 -5.09
CA PHE A 66 -4.77 0.20 -5.67
C PHE A 66 -4.61 0.21 -7.19
N VAL A 67 -5.38 1.08 -7.85
CA VAL A 67 -5.26 1.41 -9.27
C VAL A 67 -5.15 2.92 -9.37
N ILE A 68 -4.06 3.45 -9.93
CA ILE A 68 -3.96 4.88 -10.24
C ILE A 68 -4.95 5.19 -11.36
N THR A 69 -5.80 6.19 -11.13
CA THR A 69 -6.88 6.59 -12.05
C THR A 69 -6.64 7.95 -12.68
N SER A 70 -5.86 8.83 -12.05
CA SER A 70 -5.47 10.11 -12.63
C SER A 70 -4.10 10.57 -12.12
N ILE A 71 -3.37 11.25 -12.99
CA ILE A 71 -2.13 11.99 -12.71
C ILE A 71 -2.28 13.33 -13.42
N GLU A 72 -2.39 14.41 -12.65
CA GLU A 72 -2.68 15.75 -13.16
C GLU A 72 -1.67 16.74 -12.61
N SER A 73 -1.15 17.63 -13.45
CA SER A 73 -0.34 18.76 -12.98
C SER A 73 -1.23 19.85 -12.38
N GLU A 74 -0.86 20.37 -11.23
CA GLU A 74 -1.58 21.41 -10.52
C GLU A 74 -1.10 22.80 -10.96
N GLY A 75 -1.93 23.47 -11.77
CA GLY A 75 -1.72 24.84 -12.19
C GLY A 75 -0.45 25.07 -13.03
N SER A 76 0.26 26.16 -12.74
CA SER A 76 1.53 26.52 -13.41
C SER A 76 2.77 26.06 -12.65
N GLY A 77 2.59 25.33 -11.55
CA GLY A 77 3.66 24.86 -10.67
C GLY A 77 4.19 23.50 -11.09
N ASN A 78 5.12 22.99 -10.28
CA ASN A 78 5.65 21.63 -10.42
C ASN A 78 4.86 20.64 -9.56
N ASP A 79 3.66 20.98 -9.10
CA ASP A 79 2.88 20.07 -8.27
C ASP A 79 2.08 19.11 -9.17
N VAL A 80 1.99 17.86 -8.74
CA VAL A 80 1.27 16.78 -9.41
C VAL A 80 0.33 16.14 -8.41
N SER A 81 -0.92 16.03 -8.80
CA SER A 81 -2.02 15.40 -8.08
C SER A 81 -2.25 14.00 -8.65
N VAL A 82 -2.09 12.99 -7.81
CA VAL A 82 -2.25 11.58 -8.17
C VAL A 82 -3.43 11.01 -7.42
N THR A 83 -4.40 10.50 -8.17
CA THR A 83 -5.61 9.89 -7.63
C THR A 83 -5.60 8.39 -7.88
N ALA A 84 -5.96 7.60 -6.87
CA ALA A 84 -6.07 6.15 -7.00
C ALA A 84 -7.35 5.60 -6.34
N SER A 85 -7.90 4.56 -6.96
CA SER A 85 -8.95 3.73 -6.39
C SER A 85 -8.34 2.63 -5.54
N LEU A 86 -8.92 2.38 -4.37
CA LEU A 86 -8.46 1.41 -3.39
C LEU A 86 -9.32 0.15 -3.40
N TYR A 87 -8.71 -1.00 -3.15
CA TYR A 87 -9.39 -2.29 -3.14
C TYR A 87 -8.88 -3.22 -2.03
N LYS A 88 -9.75 -4.14 -1.62
CA LYS A 88 -9.48 -5.24 -0.69
C LYS A 88 -9.88 -6.57 -1.33
N LYS A 89 -9.35 -7.68 -0.82
CA LYS A 89 -9.88 -9.02 -1.16
C LYS A 89 -11.35 -9.17 -0.77
#